data_AF-A0A356MJM7-F1
#
_entry.id   AF-A0A356MJM7-F1
#
_cell.length_a   1.000
_cell.length_b   1.000
_cell.length_c   1.000
_cell.angle_alpha   90.00
_cell.angle_beta   90.00
_cell.angle_gamma   90.00
#
_symmetry.space_group_name_H-M   'P 1'
#
loop_
_entity.id
_entity.type
_entity.pdbx_description
1 polymer ?
#
loop_
_entity_poly.entity_id
_entity_poly.type
_entity_poly.pdbx_seq_one_letter_code
_entity_poly.pdbx_strand_id
1 'polypeptide(L)'
;MKKKRFIPWGRTLTTKDNFLGKQKTKSYKTRPVVVVDTNNEDLAVVPLSSKKGANRTELKGYRNPRTKQKTYYKHYLEIEDNEGRPIRVNEKFRENHKNMDVSHKDVESIRDTIFKKAKTKQFNVKQYDKFKKRK
;
A
#
# COMPACT_ATOMS: atom_id res chain seq x y z
N MET A 1 -22.90 -18.82 1.10
CA MET A 1 -22.22 -17.54 0.78
C MET A 1 -20.89 -17.48 1.55
N LYS A 2 -19.74 -17.34 0.88
CA LYS A 2 -18.47 -17.10 1.58
C LYS A 2 -18.52 -15.67 2.16
N LYS A 3 -18.29 -15.53 3.47
CA LYS A 3 -18.26 -14.23 4.16
C LYS A 3 -17.18 -13.36 3.52
N LYS A 4 -17.55 -12.18 2.99
CA LYS A 4 -16.56 -11.21 2.45
C LYS A 4 -15.53 -10.91 3.54
N ARG A 5 -14.25 -11.16 3.25
CA ARG A 5 -13.18 -11.04 4.23
C ARG A 5 -12.73 -9.58 4.33
N PHE A 6 -13.07 -8.94 5.45
CA PHE A 6 -12.68 -7.55 5.72
C PHE A 6 -11.18 -7.45 6.05
N ILE A 7 -10.48 -6.52 5.39
CA ILE A 7 -9.07 -6.21 5.67
C ILE A 7 -9.01 -4.82 6.30
N PRO A 8 -8.43 -4.67 7.51
CA PRO A 8 -8.41 -3.37 8.17
C PRO A 8 -7.41 -2.43 7.49
N TRP A 9 -7.69 -1.12 7.57
CA TRP A 9 -6.71 -0.10 7.24
C TRP A 9 -5.49 -0.25 8.15
N GLY A 10 -4.31 -0.12 7.57
CA GLY A 10 -3.05 -0.34 8.26
C GLY A 10 -2.54 -1.76 8.17
N ARG A 11 -3.36 -2.75 7.73
CA ARG A 11 -2.85 -4.09 7.45
C ARG A 11 -1.69 -4.01 6.47
N THR A 12 -0.55 -4.58 6.84
CA THR A 12 0.56 -4.70 5.90
C THR A 12 0.48 -6.00 5.11
N LEU A 13 0.85 -5.91 3.84
CA LEU A 13 0.94 -7.05 2.94
C LEU A 13 2.38 -7.18 2.44
N THR A 14 2.78 -8.41 2.13
CA THR A 14 4.01 -8.72 1.43
C THR A 14 3.69 -9.03 -0.02
N THR A 15 4.38 -8.35 -0.94
CA THR A 15 4.31 -8.60 -2.39
C THR A 15 5.73 -8.60 -2.99
N LYS A 16 5.85 -8.67 -4.31
CA LYS A 16 7.11 -8.51 -5.05
C LYS A 16 7.07 -7.22 -5.87
N ASP A 17 8.24 -6.62 -6.10
CA ASP A 17 8.36 -5.38 -6.88
C ASP A 17 7.73 -5.50 -8.28
N ASN A 18 7.81 -6.67 -8.92
CA ASN A 18 7.23 -6.93 -10.24
C ASN A 18 5.69 -7.04 -10.25
N PHE A 19 5.03 -7.08 -9.10
CA PHE A 19 3.57 -7.06 -8.98
C PHE A 19 3.00 -5.66 -8.75
N LEU A 20 3.85 -4.65 -8.57
CA LEU A 20 3.46 -3.27 -8.33
C LEU A 20 3.71 -2.40 -9.57
N GLY A 21 2.79 -1.45 -9.79
CA GLY A 21 2.85 -0.53 -10.91
C GLY A 21 2.53 -1.20 -12.25
N LYS A 22 2.15 -0.38 -13.23
CA LYS A 22 1.77 -0.86 -14.57
C LYS A 22 2.96 -1.28 -15.44
N GLN A 23 4.16 -0.80 -15.11
CA GLN A 23 5.37 -1.14 -15.86
C GLN A 23 5.97 -2.42 -15.31
N LYS A 24 6.15 -3.42 -16.17
CA LYS A 24 6.81 -4.68 -15.81
C LYS A 24 8.26 -4.38 -15.43
N THR A 25 8.61 -4.66 -14.17
CA THR A 25 9.99 -4.63 -13.71
C THR A 25 10.55 -6.05 -13.67
N LYS A 26 11.85 -6.22 -13.93
CA LYS A 26 12.56 -7.51 -13.71
C LYS A 26 12.96 -7.72 -12.23
N SER A 27 12.45 -6.91 -11.31
CA SER A 27 12.78 -7.00 -9.89
C SER A 27 11.81 -7.95 -9.18
N TYR A 28 12.33 -9.06 -8.67
CA TYR A 28 11.57 -10.01 -7.85
C TYR A 28 11.75 -9.79 -6.35
N LYS A 29 12.33 -8.64 -5.96
CA LYS A 29 12.56 -8.32 -4.55
C LYS A 29 11.25 -8.19 -3.81
N THR A 30 11.24 -8.69 -2.57
CA THR A 30 10.09 -8.57 -1.70
C THR A 30 9.84 -7.10 -1.32
N ARG A 31 8.58 -6.67 -1.41
CA ARG A 31 8.12 -5.32 -1.12
C ARG A 31 6.99 -5.37 -0.10
N PRO A 32 7.17 -4.78 1.11
CA PRO A 32 6.04 -4.53 1.98
C PRO A 32 5.18 -3.39 1.43
N VAL A 33 3.86 -3.51 1.57
CA VAL A 33 2.87 -2.44 1.31
C VAL A 33 1.93 -2.32 2.51
N VAL A 34 1.28 -1.17 2.65
CA VAL A 34 0.26 -0.92 3.68
C VAL A 34 -1.08 -0.62 3.02
N VAL A 35 -2.16 -1.21 3.53
CA VAL A 35 -3.53 -0.91 3.12
C VAL A 35 -3.94 0.45 3.67
N VAL A 36 -4.31 1.38 2.79
CA VAL A 36 -4.76 2.73 3.17
C VAL A 36 -6.26 2.94 2.94
N ASP A 37 -6.89 2.06 2.15
CA ASP A 37 -8.34 1.99 2.00
C ASP A 37 -8.77 0.61 1.48
N THR A 38 -10.06 0.31 1.63
CA THR A 38 -10.72 -0.91 1.17
C THR A 38 -12.04 -0.58 0.47
N ASN A 39 -12.35 -1.29 -0.61
CA ASN A 39 -13.62 -1.24 -1.29
C ASN A 39 -14.05 -2.67 -1.63
N ASN A 40 -15.01 -3.22 -0.88
CA ASN A 40 -15.30 -4.66 -0.89
C ASN A 40 -14.06 -5.51 -0.58
N GLU A 41 -13.54 -6.24 -1.58
CA GLU A 41 -12.33 -7.05 -1.49
C GLU A 41 -11.11 -6.35 -2.09
N ASP A 42 -11.33 -5.25 -2.82
CA ASP A 42 -10.29 -4.46 -3.46
C ASP A 42 -9.58 -3.59 -2.43
N LEU A 43 -8.26 -3.48 -2.57
CA LEU A 43 -7.39 -2.76 -1.65
C LEU A 43 -6.72 -1.60 -2.38
N ALA A 44 -6.68 -0.45 -1.72
CA ALA A 44 -5.80 0.65 -2.08
C ALA A 44 -4.58 0.59 -1.17
N VAL A 45 -3.39 0.46 -1.74
CA VAL A 45 -2.16 0.22 -0.97
C VAL A 45 -1.08 1.25 -1.28
N VAL A 46 -0.19 1.45 -0.33
CA VAL A 46 1.00 2.29 -0.47
C VAL A 46 2.26 1.46 -0.24
N PRO A 47 3.24 1.47 -1.16
CA PRO A 47 4.48 0.74 -0.97
C PRO A 47 5.38 1.30 0.13
N LEU A 48 6.00 0.40 0.89
CA LEU A 48 6.94 0.71 1.97
C LEU A 48 8.40 0.43 1.55
N SER A 49 9.34 1.08 2.24
CA SER A 49 10.78 1.03 1.96
C SER A 49 11.56 1.19 3.26
N SER A 50 12.70 0.51 3.40
CA SER A 50 13.66 0.77 4.49
C SER A 50 14.62 1.93 4.18
N LYS A 51 14.62 2.42 2.93
CA LYS A 51 15.53 3.48 2.47
C LYS A 51 14.81 4.81 2.26
N LYS A 52 15.41 5.88 2.80
CA LYS A 52 15.11 7.27 2.46
C LYS A 52 15.32 7.50 0.95
N GLY A 53 14.60 8.45 0.37
CA GLY A 53 14.75 8.83 -1.04
C GLY A 53 13.69 9.83 -1.48
N ALA A 54 13.74 10.24 -2.75
CA ALA A 54 12.74 11.13 -3.33
C ALA A 54 11.33 10.52 -3.29
N ASN A 55 10.32 11.38 -3.08
CA ASN A 55 8.90 11.01 -2.99
C ASN A 55 8.63 9.91 -1.94
N ARG A 56 9.29 10.02 -0.79
CA ARG A 56 9.12 9.14 0.36
C ARG A 56 9.12 9.95 1.64
N THR A 57 8.30 9.55 2.61
CA THR A 57 8.28 10.14 3.95
C THR A 57 8.49 9.05 4.99
N GLU A 58 9.23 9.38 6.05
CA GLU A 58 9.42 8.49 7.21
C GLU A 58 8.11 8.28 7.96
N LEU A 59 7.79 7.03 8.25
CA LEU A 59 6.66 6.66 9.09
C LEU A 59 7.12 6.68 10.55
N LYS A 60 7.14 7.86 11.16
CA LYS A 60 7.80 8.11 12.46
C LYS A 60 7.29 7.18 13.58
N GLY A 61 6.00 6.86 13.59
CA GLY A 61 5.38 5.97 14.59
C GLY A 61 5.62 4.48 14.36
N TYR A 62 6.27 4.10 13.26
CA TYR A 62 6.36 2.71 12.84
C TYR A 62 7.79 2.28 12.48
N ARG A 63 8.28 1.28 13.20
CA ARG A 63 9.47 0.50 12.83
C ARG A 63 9.01 -0.88 12.40
N ASN A 64 9.58 -1.39 11.31
CA ASN A 64 9.24 -2.72 10.85
C ASN A 64 9.54 -3.74 11.95
N PRO A 65 8.56 -4.49 12.49
CA PRO A 65 8.79 -5.35 13.65
C PRO A 65 9.80 -6.47 13.40
N ARG A 66 9.96 -6.89 12.14
CA ARG A 66 10.89 -7.95 11.71
C ARG A 66 12.33 -7.44 11.61
N THR A 67 12.54 -6.27 11.03
CA THR A 67 13.90 -5.75 10.78
C THR A 67 14.35 -4.68 11.78
N LYS A 68 13.43 -4.17 12.61
CA LYS A 68 13.60 -3.03 13.53
C LYS A 68 14.07 -1.72 12.87
N GLN A 69 14.08 -1.68 11.54
CA GLN A 69 14.51 -0.52 10.77
C GLN A 69 13.41 0.53 10.65
N LYS A 70 13.85 1.77 10.44
CA LYS A 70 12.97 2.86 10.02
C LYS A 70 12.27 2.49 8.72
N THR A 71 11.00 2.84 8.64
CA THR A 71 10.18 2.59 7.46
C THR A 71 9.79 3.90 6.82
N TYR A 72 9.83 3.93 5.50
CA TYR A 72 9.41 5.04 4.67
C TYR A 72 8.28 4.57 3.76
N TYR A 73 7.22 5.36 3.61
CA TYR A 73 6.19 5.10 2.62
C TYR A 73 6.46 5.91 1.35
N LYS A 74 6.21 5.31 0.19
CA LYS A 74 6.27 6.02 -1.09
C LYS A 74 5.03 6.91 -1.23
N HIS A 75 5.15 8.01 -1.97
CA HIS A 75 4.03 8.92 -2.20
C HIS A 75 3.11 8.48 -3.36
N TYR A 76 2.97 7.18 -3.58
CA TYR A 76 2.18 6.64 -4.69
C TYR A 76 1.14 5.67 -4.17
N LEU A 77 -0.10 5.86 -4.64
CA LEU A 77 -1.21 4.95 -4.41
C LEU A 77 -1.24 3.89 -5.52
N GLU A 78 -1.33 2.63 -5.12
CA GLU A 78 -1.50 1.49 -6.01
C GLU A 78 -2.87 0.84 -5.76
N ILE A 79 -3.63 0.61 -6.82
CA ILE A 79 -4.99 0.01 -6.77
C ILE A 79 -5.14 -1.16 -7.76
N GLU A 80 -4.10 -1.41 -8.55
CA GLU A 80 -4.00 -2.43 -9.59
C GLU A 80 -2.64 -3.13 -9.47
N ASP A 81 -2.61 -4.43 -9.77
CA ASP A 81 -1.37 -5.18 -9.91
C ASP A 81 -0.73 -4.96 -11.29
N ASN A 82 0.37 -5.66 -11.54
CA ASN A 82 1.12 -5.63 -12.80
C ASN A 82 0.36 -6.07 -14.06
N GLU A 83 -0.85 -6.61 -13.91
CA GLU A 83 -1.73 -7.04 -14.99
C GLU A 83 -2.97 -6.16 -15.09
N GLY A 84 -3.03 -5.06 -14.34
CA GLY A 84 -4.17 -4.16 -14.31
C GLY A 84 -5.37 -4.70 -13.50
N ARG A 85 -5.21 -5.82 -12.79
CA ARG A 85 -6.27 -6.39 -11.96
C ARG A 85 -6.31 -5.67 -10.61
N PRO A 86 -7.50 -5.53 -9.97
CA PRO A 86 -7.58 -4.99 -8.61
C PRO A 86 -6.67 -5.71 -7.63
N ILE A 87 -6.00 -4.94 -6.75
CA ILE A 87 -5.21 -5.53 -5.66
C ILE A 87 -6.18 -6.15 -4.65
N ARG A 88 -5.98 -7.44 -4.36
CA ARG A 88 -6.71 -8.22 -3.35
C ARG A 88 -5.73 -9.12 -2.62
N VAL A 89 -6.09 -9.61 -1.44
CA VAL A 89 -5.27 -10.64 -0.78
C VAL A 89 -5.34 -11.95 -1.59
N ASN A 90 -4.18 -12.39 -2.09
CA ASN A 90 -4.02 -13.58 -2.91
C ASN A 90 -2.54 -14.02 -2.91
N GLU A 91 -2.13 -14.82 -3.89
CA GLU A 91 -0.75 -15.28 -4.06
C GLU A 91 0.27 -14.15 -4.30
N LYS A 92 -0.15 -13.04 -4.95
CA LYS A 92 0.69 -11.88 -5.23
C LYS A 92 0.80 -10.93 -4.05
N PHE A 93 -0.27 -10.81 -3.25
CA PHE A 93 -0.35 -9.93 -2.10
C PHE A 93 -0.75 -10.74 -0.87
N ARG A 94 0.25 -11.14 -0.08
CA ARG A 94 0.05 -11.98 1.09
C ARG A 94 -0.03 -11.13 2.35
N GLU A 95 -1.02 -11.40 3.17
CA GLU A 95 -1.22 -10.70 4.42
C GLU A 95 -0.09 -10.97 5.41
N ASN A 96 0.42 -9.91 6.06
CA ASN A 96 1.35 -10.06 7.17
C ASN A 96 0.60 -10.28 8.48
N HIS A 97 1.36 -10.75 9.48
CA HIS A 97 0.85 -10.89 10.84
C HIS A 97 0.46 -9.52 11.42
N LYS A 98 -0.63 -9.47 12.19
CA LYS A 98 -1.24 -8.24 12.75
C LYS A 98 -0.29 -7.35 13.55
N ASN A 99 0.78 -7.91 14.13
CA ASN A 99 1.79 -7.14 14.86
C ASN A 99 2.64 -6.24 13.93
N MET A 100 2.57 -6.46 12.61
CA MET A 100 3.20 -5.64 11.58
C MET A 100 2.24 -4.58 11.02
N ASP A 101 1.05 -4.45 11.57
CA ASP A 101 0.10 -3.45 11.11
C ASP A 101 0.58 -2.05 11.46
N VAL A 102 0.33 -1.13 10.56
CA VAL A 102 0.53 0.30 10.76
C VAL A 102 -0.68 0.83 11.52
N SER A 103 -0.44 1.71 12.50
CA SER A 103 -1.53 2.29 13.29
C SER A 103 -2.49 3.09 12.42
N HIS A 104 -3.76 3.23 12.85
CA HIS A 104 -4.74 4.02 12.12
C HIS A 104 -4.29 5.48 11.92
N LYS A 105 -3.73 6.10 12.97
CA LYS A 105 -3.17 7.45 12.94
C LYS A 105 -2.06 7.61 11.91
N ASP A 106 -1.18 6.62 11.80
CA ASP A 106 -0.12 6.60 10.80
C ASP A 106 -0.70 6.46 9.37
N VAL A 107 -1.77 5.67 9.19
CA VAL A 107 -2.48 5.57 7.91
C VAL A 107 -3.11 6.90 7.51
N GLU A 108 -3.74 7.61 8.44
CA GLU A 108 -4.27 8.96 8.18
C GLU A 108 -3.17 9.93 7.75
N SER A 109 -2.00 9.87 8.38
CA SER A 109 -0.84 10.68 8.00
C SER A 109 -0.33 10.34 6.59
N ILE A 110 -0.33 9.05 6.22
CA ILE A 110 -0.01 8.60 4.86
C ILE A 110 -1.02 9.19 3.88
N ARG A 111 -2.32 9.04 4.15
CA ARG A 111 -3.41 9.56 3.30
C ARG A 111 -3.31 11.06 3.10
N ASP A 112 -3.13 11.83 4.17
CA ASP A 112 -2.96 13.28 4.11
C ASP A 112 -1.76 13.66 3.22
N THR A 113 -0.65 12.94 3.37
CA THR A 113 0.54 13.18 2.56
C THR A 113 0.30 12.87 1.08
N ILE A 114 -0.21 11.68 0.75
CA ILE A 114 -0.33 11.24 -0.65
C ILE A 114 -1.44 11.99 -1.41
N PHE A 115 -2.48 12.47 -0.73
CA PHE A 115 -3.62 13.16 -1.37
C PHE A 115 -3.50 14.68 -1.36
N LYS A 116 -2.75 15.28 -0.41
CA LYS A 116 -2.69 16.75 -0.29
C LYS A 116 -1.29 17.33 -0.56
N LYS A 117 -0.24 16.66 -0.10
CA LYS A 117 1.12 17.24 -0.02
C LYS A 117 2.07 16.71 -1.09
N ALA A 118 1.88 15.47 -1.54
CA ALA A 118 2.76 14.83 -2.50
C ALA A 118 2.71 15.49 -3.89
N LYS A 119 3.85 15.49 -4.60
CA LYS A 119 3.91 15.92 -6.01
C LYS A 119 2.96 15.13 -6.92
N THR A 120 2.68 13.90 -6.53
CA THR A 120 1.83 12.91 -7.22
C THR A 120 0.36 13.00 -6.83
N LYS A 121 -0.05 14.01 -6.04
CA LYS A 121 -1.42 14.14 -5.53
C LYS A 121 -2.50 14.00 -6.59
N GLN A 122 -2.32 14.64 -7.75
CA GLN A 122 -3.31 14.59 -8.84
C GLN A 122 -3.46 13.16 -9.40
N PHE A 123 -2.36 12.44 -9.53
CA PHE A 123 -2.40 11.03 -9.93
C PHE A 123 -3.09 10.18 -8.86
N ASN A 124 -2.73 10.36 -7.59
CA ASN A 124 -3.28 9.59 -6.48
C ASN A 124 -4.80 9.80 -6.33
N VAL A 125 -5.28 11.04 -6.45
CA VAL A 125 -6.72 11.36 -6.43
C VAL A 125 -7.44 10.64 -7.57
N LYS A 126 -6.93 10.72 -8.81
CA LYS A 126 -7.52 10.01 -9.96
C LYS A 126 -7.57 8.48 -9.75
N GLN A 127 -6.50 7.89 -9.20
CA GLN A 127 -6.49 6.47 -8.87
C GLN A 127 -7.53 6.14 -7.79
N TYR A 128 -7.61 6.96 -6.76
CA TYR A 128 -8.56 6.74 -5.66
C TYR A 128 -10.03 6.88 -6.12
N ASP A 129 -10.33 7.84 -6.97
CA ASP A 129 -11.67 7.98 -7.57
C ASP A 129 -12.03 6.75 -8.41
N LYS A 130 -11.07 6.24 -9.21
CA LYS A 130 -11.24 4.98 -9.94
C LYS A 130 -11.52 3.82 -9.00
N PHE A 131 -10.77 3.73 -7.89
CA PHE A 131 -10.93 2.70 -6.88
C PHE A 131 -12.32 2.72 -6.22
N LYS A 132 -12.83 3.89 -5.85
CA LYS A 132 -14.16 4.04 -5.21
C LYS A 132 -15.32 3.79 -6.17
N LYS A 133 -15.12 3.98 -7.48
CA LYS A 133 -16.15 3.69 -8.50
C LYS A 133 -16.30 2.19 -8.81
N ARG A 134 -15.42 1.32 -8.31
CA ARG A 134 -15.54 -0.13 -8.51
C ARG A 134 -16.70 -0.67 -7.68
N LYS A 135 -17.56 -1.46 -8.32
CA LYS A 135 -18.73 -2.13 -7.72
C LYS A 135 -18.34 -3.48 -7.13
#